data_AF-B4VLD7-F1
#
_entry.id   AF-B4VLD7-F1
#
_cell.length_a   1.000
_cell.length_b   1.000
_cell.length_c   1.000
_cell.angle_alpha   90.00
_cell.angle_beta   90.00
_cell.angle_gamma   90.00
#
_symmetry.space_group_name_H-M   'P 1'
#
loop_
_entity.id
_entity.type
_entity.pdbx_description
1 polymer ?
#
loop_
_entity_poly.entity_id
_entity_poly.type
_entity_poly.pdbx_seq_one_letter_code
_entity_poly.pdbx_strand_id
1 'polypeptide(L)'
;MNHNNNIENWENLVKQVVSQQAWLASASCQELSSIQEATSAVRVAAYWYHFSVFAADFLCLALSLLQNHRNRSYVAQTVNEELGNGVPDQVHSVLLLEAYKKAGMDKNDILAYPTIELDQVLEPFRQRLLEAKNDYEIAGFFLGFELLAEHNISHVFECLQPDQCSREELRQTAYFQEHFQVEPEHIKRAITMGMNSCSDEHQIKSMLDTFHHSIAFWNRFWQVVHQDVLESNSFQLKPTVTRSRESVLATT
;
A
#
# COMPACT_ATOMS: atom_id res chain seq x y z
N MET A 1 13.63 -5.12 -33.70
CA MET A 1 12.93 -5.96 -32.71
C MET A 1 12.01 -5.05 -31.92
N ASN A 2 10.70 -5.33 -31.91
CA ASN A 2 9.67 -4.45 -31.37
C ASN A 2 9.74 -4.34 -29.84
N HIS A 3 10.27 -3.25 -29.30
CA HIS A 3 10.18 -2.94 -27.87
C HIS A 3 8.74 -2.71 -27.39
N ASN A 4 7.81 -2.36 -28.28
CA ASN A 4 6.41 -2.07 -27.89
C ASN A 4 5.58 -3.29 -27.46
N ASN A 5 5.87 -4.50 -27.96
CA ASN A 5 5.05 -5.68 -27.60
C ASN A 5 5.28 -6.18 -26.17
N ASN A 6 6.42 -5.86 -25.56
CA ASN A 6 6.76 -6.35 -24.21
C ASN A 6 6.14 -5.49 -23.10
N ILE A 7 5.88 -4.20 -23.35
CA ILE A 7 5.26 -3.29 -22.40
C ILE A 7 3.76 -3.62 -22.23
N GLU A 8 3.05 -3.86 -23.32
CA GLU A 8 1.62 -4.23 -23.27
C GLU A 8 1.37 -5.55 -22.52
N ASN A 9 2.36 -6.43 -22.42
CA ASN A 9 2.20 -7.73 -21.77
C ASN A 9 2.24 -7.63 -20.23
N TRP A 10 3.10 -6.77 -19.65
CA TRP A 10 3.19 -6.69 -18.18
C TRP A 10 2.06 -5.88 -17.56
N GLU A 11 1.48 -4.89 -18.25
CA GLU A 11 0.28 -4.19 -17.77
C GLU A 11 -0.89 -5.15 -17.56
N ASN A 12 -1.09 -6.08 -18.50
CA ASN A 12 -2.11 -7.11 -18.38
C ASN A 12 -1.83 -8.06 -17.21
N LEU A 13 -0.57 -8.42 -16.98
CA LEU A 13 -0.18 -9.19 -15.80
C LEU A 13 -0.48 -8.43 -14.51
N VAL A 14 -0.12 -7.14 -14.42
CA VAL A 14 -0.43 -6.31 -13.25
C VAL A 14 -1.93 -6.25 -12.98
N LYS A 15 -2.74 -5.96 -14.02
CA LYS A 15 -4.21 -5.97 -13.91
C LYS A 15 -4.75 -7.32 -13.45
N GLN A 16 -4.20 -8.41 -13.98
CA GLN A 16 -4.59 -9.76 -13.59
C GLN A 16 -4.27 -10.01 -12.11
N VAL A 17 -3.07 -9.64 -11.67
CA VAL A 17 -2.66 -9.82 -10.27
C VAL A 17 -3.53 -9.00 -9.32
N VAL A 18 -3.81 -7.72 -9.64
CA VAL A 18 -4.71 -6.90 -8.82
C VAL A 18 -6.10 -7.54 -8.74
N SER A 19 -6.69 -7.87 -9.89
CA SER A 19 -8.06 -8.42 -9.92
C SER A 19 -8.20 -9.82 -9.29
N GLN A 20 -7.12 -10.60 -9.21
CA GLN A 20 -7.17 -11.98 -8.71
C GLN A 20 -6.60 -12.14 -7.30
N GLN A 21 -5.65 -11.29 -6.91
CA GLN A 21 -4.84 -11.49 -5.70
C GLN A 21 -4.94 -10.34 -4.70
N ALA A 22 -5.24 -9.11 -5.11
CA ALA A 22 -5.45 -8.02 -4.16
C ALA A 22 -6.84 -8.16 -3.55
N TRP A 23 -6.93 -8.66 -2.32
CA TRP A 23 -8.21 -8.95 -1.68
C TRP A 23 -9.12 -7.73 -1.65
N LEU A 24 -8.61 -6.59 -1.18
CA LEU A 24 -9.41 -5.38 -1.03
C LEU A 24 -10.00 -4.89 -2.36
N ALA A 25 -9.22 -4.96 -3.44
CA ALA A 25 -9.66 -4.55 -4.78
C ALA A 25 -10.58 -5.57 -5.47
N SER A 26 -10.65 -6.82 -4.98
CA SER A 26 -11.45 -7.90 -5.57
C SER A 26 -12.65 -8.33 -4.72
N ALA A 27 -12.75 -7.85 -3.48
CA ALA A 27 -13.88 -8.09 -2.60
C ALA A 27 -15.15 -7.39 -3.10
N SER A 28 -16.31 -8.02 -2.90
CA SER A 28 -17.60 -7.40 -3.20
C SER A 28 -17.94 -6.29 -2.21
N CYS A 29 -18.77 -5.32 -2.62
CA CYS A 29 -19.22 -4.25 -1.73
C CYS A 29 -19.90 -4.79 -0.46
N GLN A 30 -20.61 -5.92 -0.55
CA GLN A 30 -21.28 -6.53 0.60
C GLN A 30 -20.26 -7.13 1.59
N GLU A 31 -19.21 -7.80 1.10
CA GLU A 31 -18.13 -8.32 1.94
C GLU A 31 -17.38 -7.18 2.63
N LEU A 32 -17.06 -6.10 1.90
CA LEU A 32 -16.39 -4.92 2.45
C LEU A 32 -17.23 -4.25 3.52
N SER A 33 -18.51 -3.96 3.25
CA SER A 33 -19.42 -3.35 4.24
C SER A 33 -19.51 -4.17 5.52
N SER A 34 -19.64 -5.50 5.39
CA SER A 34 -19.73 -6.39 6.55
C SER A 34 -18.47 -6.35 7.42
N ILE A 35 -17.29 -6.31 6.80
CA ILE A 35 -16.02 -6.25 7.52
C ILE A 35 -15.76 -4.86 8.11
N GLN A 36 -16.08 -3.80 7.37
CA GLN A 36 -15.97 -2.41 7.83
C GLN A 36 -16.84 -2.17 9.06
N GLU A 37 -18.06 -2.71 9.07
CA GLU A 37 -18.98 -2.60 10.21
C GLU A 37 -18.56 -3.42 11.42
N ALA A 38 -17.96 -4.59 11.19
CA ALA A 38 -17.59 -5.50 12.26
C ALA A 38 -16.21 -5.19 12.89
N THR A 39 -15.35 -4.46 12.18
CA THR A 39 -13.99 -4.16 12.66
C THR A 39 -14.00 -2.94 13.57
N SER A 40 -13.29 -3.01 14.71
CA SER A 40 -13.12 -1.86 15.58
C SER A 40 -12.45 -0.68 14.85
N ALA A 41 -13.11 0.48 14.82
CA ALA A 41 -12.55 1.70 14.23
C ALA A 41 -11.20 2.08 14.87
N VAL A 42 -11.07 1.96 16.20
CA VAL A 42 -9.81 2.25 16.93
C VAL A 42 -8.68 1.33 16.47
N ARG A 43 -8.97 0.05 16.23
CA ARG A 43 -7.99 -0.91 15.69
C ARG A 43 -7.52 -0.46 14.31
N VAL A 44 -8.44 -0.13 13.40
CA VAL A 44 -8.09 0.34 12.05
C VAL A 44 -7.25 1.61 12.12
N ALA A 45 -7.66 2.58 12.94
CA ALA A 45 -6.93 3.84 13.11
C ALA A 45 -5.52 3.64 13.66
N ALA A 46 -5.34 2.80 14.68
CA ALA A 46 -4.02 2.50 15.25
C ALA A 46 -3.11 1.83 14.22
N TYR A 47 -3.59 0.76 13.58
CA TYR A 47 -2.79 0.03 12.59
C TYR A 47 -2.42 0.90 11.39
N TRP A 48 -3.37 1.70 10.89
CA TRP A 48 -3.12 2.60 9.77
C TRP A 48 -2.20 3.77 10.15
N TYR A 49 -2.30 4.31 11.36
CA TYR A 49 -1.37 5.32 11.86
C TYR A 49 0.07 4.80 11.88
N HIS A 50 0.30 3.62 12.48
CA HIS A 50 1.62 3.02 12.54
C HIS A 50 2.16 2.65 11.16
N PHE A 51 1.28 2.20 10.25
CA PHE A 51 1.63 2.00 8.86
C PHE A 51 2.03 3.32 8.16
N SER A 52 1.29 4.42 8.37
CA SER A 52 1.59 5.73 7.76
C SER A 52 2.96 6.25 8.19
N VAL A 53 3.32 6.07 9.47
CA VAL A 53 4.69 6.38 9.94
C VAL A 53 5.73 5.49 9.25
N PHE A 54 5.48 4.18 9.19
CA PHE A 54 6.35 3.24 8.51
C PHE A 54 6.52 3.54 7.01
N ALA A 55 5.46 3.98 6.32
CA ALA A 55 5.46 4.25 4.89
C ALA A 55 6.48 5.34 4.54
N ALA A 56 6.50 6.45 5.29
CA ALA A 56 7.48 7.52 5.10
C ALA A 56 8.93 7.01 5.29
N ASP A 57 9.18 6.19 6.32
CA ASP A 57 10.49 5.58 6.58
C ASP A 57 10.90 4.58 5.49
N PHE A 58 9.95 3.78 5.00
CA PHE A 58 10.16 2.82 3.93
C PHE A 58 10.53 3.52 2.62
N LEU A 59 9.85 4.63 2.29
CA LEU A 59 10.17 5.45 1.12
C LEU A 59 11.55 6.11 1.24
N CYS A 60 11.90 6.64 2.41
CA CYS A 60 13.25 7.17 2.70
C CYS A 60 14.32 6.10 2.50
N LEU A 61 14.06 4.88 2.96
CA LEU A 61 14.98 3.77 2.79
C LEU A 61 15.16 3.42 1.31
N ALA A 62 14.07 3.30 0.56
CA ALA A 62 14.12 2.98 -0.86
C ALA A 62 14.87 4.05 -1.67
N LEU A 63 14.69 5.33 -1.34
CA LEU A 63 15.41 6.44 -1.97
C LEU A 63 16.93 6.26 -1.92
N SER A 64 17.45 5.74 -0.80
CA SER A 64 18.89 5.52 -0.62
C SER A 64 19.45 4.36 -1.46
N LEU A 65 18.59 3.41 -1.86
CA LEU A 65 18.98 2.20 -2.59
C LEU A 65 18.96 2.40 -4.12
N LEU A 66 18.17 3.36 -4.60
CA LEU A 66 18.02 3.66 -6.03
C LEU A 66 19.32 4.23 -6.64
N GLN A 67 19.65 3.75 -7.83
CA GLN A 67 20.82 4.18 -8.61
C GLN A 67 20.45 5.19 -9.71
N ASN A 68 19.28 5.06 -10.33
CA ASN A 68 18.82 5.95 -11.38
C ASN A 68 18.38 7.30 -10.80
N HIS A 69 19.02 8.38 -11.24
CA HIS A 69 18.73 9.74 -10.77
C HIS A 69 17.27 10.19 -11.01
N ARG A 70 16.62 9.73 -12.09
CA ARG A 70 15.21 10.06 -12.36
C ARG A 70 14.29 9.39 -11.35
N ASN A 71 14.50 8.10 -11.10
CA ASN A 71 13.74 7.36 -10.10
C ASN A 71 13.97 7.94 -8.69
N ARG A 72 15.22 8.27 -8.34
CA ARG A 72 15.52 8.98 -7.09
C ARG A 72 14.77 10.29 -6.98
N SER A 73 14.67 11.06 -8.05
CA SER A 73 13.92 12.32 -8.07
C SER A 73 12.42 12.10 -7.81
N TYR A 74 11.81 11.07 -8.42
CA TYR A 74 10.40 10.76 -8.20
C TYR A 74 10.15 10.31 -6.76
N VAL A 75 10.96 9.41 -6.23
CA VAL A 75 10.83 8.96 -4.84
C VAL A 75 11.09 10.09 -3.85
N ALA A 76 12.10 10.93 -4.09
CA ALA A 76 12.37 12.09 -3.24
C ALA A 76 11.18 13.07 -3.21
N GLN A 77 10.47 13.23 -4.32
CA GLN A 77 9.27 14.05 -4.37
C GLN A 77 8.15 13.45 -3.50
N THR A 78 7.87 12.15 -3.63
CA THR A 78 6.87 11.47 -2.78
C THR A 78 7.27 11.53 -1.31
N VAL A 79 8.54 11.25 -0.95
CA VAL A 79 9.04 11.41 0.42
C VAL A 79 8.83 12.83 0.94
N ASN A 80 9.10 13.85 0.12
CA ASN A 80 8.89 15.23 0.53
C ASN A 80 7.41 15.54 0.77
N GLU A 81 6.50 14.99 -0.04
CA GLU A 81 5.05 15.11 0.11
C GLU A 81 4.60 14.45 1.44
N GLU A 82 4.99 13.19 1.69
CA GLU A 82 4.69 12.45 2.94
C GLU A 82 5.20 13.15 4.21
N LEU A 83 6.38 13.77 4.12
CA LEU A 83 7.01 14.52 5.23
C LEU A 83 6.50 15.97 5.33
N GLY A 84 5.39 16.31 4.68
CA GLY A 84 4.72 17.60 4.82
C GLY A 84 5.42 18.76 4.10
N ASN A 85 6.23 18.46 3.09
CA ASN A 85 6.94 19.44 2.26
C ASN A 85 7.78 20.44 3.08
N GLY A 86 8.38 19.97 4.19
CA GLY A 86 9.17 20.80 5.10
C GLY A 86 8.35 21.55 6.16
N VAL A 87 7.05 21.32 6.24
CA VAL A 87 6.16 21.85 7.28
C VAL A 87 5.76 20.71 8.22
N PRO A 88 6.26 20.66 9.47
CA PRO A 88 6.02 19.54 10.38
C PRO A 88 4.55 19.23 10.65
N ASP A 89 3.70 20.26 10.70
CA ASP A 89 2.25 20.12 10.92
C ASP A 89 1.50 19.61 9.67
N GLN A 90 2.20 19.41 8.54
CA GLN A 90 1.66 18.85 7.30
C GLN A 90 2.16 17.43 7.03
N VAL A 91 2.94 16.83 7.94
CA VAL A 91 3.33 15.42 7.82
C VAL A 91 2.07 14.57 7.79
N HIS A 92 1.98 13.62 6.87
CA HIS A 92 0.76 12.84 6.65
C HIS A 92 0.24 12.15 7.90
N SER A 93 1.12 11.55 8.70
CA SER A 93 0.73 10.92 9.96
C SER A 93 0.18 11.92 11.01
N VAL A 94 0.56 13.20 10.92
CA VAL A 94 0.01 14.27 11.78
C VAL A 94 -1.39 14.63 11.30
N LEU A 95 -1.56 14.89 10.00
CA LEU A 95 -2.86 15.17 9.38
C LEU A 95 -3.86 14.04 9.63
N LEU A 96 -3.38 12.79 9.63
CA LEU A 96 -4.18 11.61 9.92
C LEU A 96 -4.75 11.64 11.35
N LEU A 97 -3.93 11.98 12.35
CA LEU A 97 -4.41 12.11 13.74
C LEU A 97 -5.43 13.24 13.89
N GLU A 98 -5.30 14.31 13.11
CA GLU A 98 -6.31 15.38 13.07
C GLU A 98 -7.64 14.89 12.47
N ALA A 99 -7.57 14.09 11.40
CA ALA A 99 -8.75 13.46 10.81
C ALA A 99 -9.43 12.51 11.80
N TYR A 100 -8.67 11.69 12.54
CA TYR A 100 -9.21 10.81 13.59
C TYR A 100 -9.84 11.58 14.73
N LYS A 101 -9.23 12.68 15.16
CA LYS A 101 -9.84 13.59 16.14
C LYS A 101 -11.17 14.15 15.64
N LYS A 102 -11.25 14.55 14.36
CA LYS A 102 -12.51 15.02 13.73
C LYS A 102 -13.56 13.90 13.65
N ALA A 103 -13.13 12.66 13.46
CA ALA A 103 -13.98 11.47 13.54
C ALA A 103 -14.39 11.07 14.97
N GLY A 104 -13.91 11.80 15.99
CA GLY A 104 -14.28 11.62 17.40
C GLY A 104 -13.42 10.65 18.19
N MET A 105 -12.29 10.23 17.64
CA MET A 105 -11.38 9.26 18.25
C MET A 105 -10.34 9.96 19.15
N ASP A 106 -10.01 9.33 20.28
CA ASP A 106 -8.95 9.84 21.16
C ASP A 106 -7.56 9.45 20.65
N LYS A 107 -6.67 10.43 20.55
CA LYS A 107 -5.29 10.21 20.11
C LYS A 107 -4.52 9.23 20.99
N ASN A 108 -4.72 9.28 22.31
CA ASN A 108 -3.98 8.43 23.23
C ASN A 108 -4.43 6.98 23.11
N ASP A 109 -5.72 6.73 22.88
CA ASP A 109 -6.23 5.39 22.62
C ASP A 109 -5.61 4.79 21.36
N ILE A 110 -5.49 5.58 20.30
CA ILE A 110 -4.85 5.17 19.03
C ILE A 110 -3.37 4.84 19.25
N LEU A 111 -2.62 5.72 19.94
CA LEU A 111 -1.19 5.55 20.17
C LEU A 111 -0.85 4.45 21.19
N ALA A 112 -1.76 4.16 22.13
CA ALA A 112 -1.58 3.12 23.14
C ALA A 112 -2.10 1.75 22.69
N TYR A 113 -2.83 1.69 21.58
CA TYR A 113 -3.39 0.44 21.07
C TYR A 113 -2.25 -0.53 20.69
N PRO A 114 -2.29 -1.79 21.15
CA PRO A 114 -1.24 -2.75 20.83
C PRO A 114 -1.27 -3.13 19.35
N THR A 115 -0.12 -2.98 18.68
CA THR A 115 0.08 -3.28 17.25
C THR A 115 1.23 -4.27 17.02
N ILE A 116 1.50 -5.14 17.98
CA ILE A 116 2.64 -6.09 17.95
C ILE A 116 2.55 -7.01 16.72
N GLU A 117 1.35 -7.36 16.30
CA GLU A 117 1.09 -8.20 15.13
C GLU A 117 1.43 -7.48 13.81
N LEU A 118 1.40 -6.14 13.80
CA LEU A 118 1.77 -5.33 12.64
C LEU A 118 3.27 -5.44 12.34
N ASP A 119 4.13 -5.52 13.35
CA ASP A 119 5.58 -5.69 13.18
C ASP A 119 5.91 -6.95 12.38
N GLN A 120 5.11 -8.01 12.54
CA GLN A 120 5.26 -9.27 11.78
C GLN A 120 4.93 -9.12 10.29
N VAL A 121 4.30 -8.01 9.89
CA VAL A 121 3.96 -7.67 8.51
C VAL A 121 4.93 -6.63 7.95
N LEU A 122 5.24 -5.58 8.73
CA LEU A 122 6.09 -4.48 8.31
C LEU A 122 7.56 -4.91 8.18
N GLU A 123 8.06 -5.69 9.15
CA GLU A 123 9.48 -6.06 9.20
C GLU A 123 9.92 -6.89 7.98
N PRO A 124 9.22 -7.99 7.61
CA PRO A 124 9.62 -8.77 6.45
C PRO A 124 9.58 -7.95 5.16
N PHE A 125 8.61 -7.03 5.04
CA PHE A 125 8.49 -6.15 3.88
C PHE A 125 9.69 -5.20 3.77
N ARG A 126 10.09 -4.57 4.88
CA ARG A 126 11.30 -3.74 4.97
C ARG A 126 12.56 -4.53 4.65
N GLN A 127 12.71 -5.73 5.20
CA GLN A 127 13.89 -6.57 4.92
C GLN A 127 13.96 -6.94 3.44
N ARG A 128 12.83 -7.25 2.81
CA ARG A 128 12.79 -7.55 1.38
C ARG A 128 13.22 -6.34 0.53
N LEU A 129 12.88 -5.12 0.93
CA LEU A 129 13.37 -3.91 0.27
C LEU A 129 14.90 -3.77 0.42
N LEU A 130 15.45 -4.02 1.60
CA LEU A 130 16.91 -3.98 1.85
C LEU A 130 17.69 -5.01 1.04
N GLU A 131 17.06 -6.14 0.70
CA GLU A 131 17.64 -7.18 -0.15
C GLU A 131 17.60 -6.83 -1.65
N ALA A 132 16.84 -5.80 -2.06
CA ALA A 132 16.76 -5.38 -3.44
C ALA A 132 18.12 -4.88 -3.93
N LYS A 133 18.56 -5.38 -5.08
CA LYS A 133 19.88 -5.11 -5.65
C LYS A 133 19.83 -4.11 -6.79
N ASN A 134 18.65 -3.91 -7.38
CA ASN A 134 18.48 -3.12 -8.59
C ASN A 134 17.20 -2.27 -8.55
N ASP A 135 17.20 -1.20 -9.32
CA ASP A 135 16.08 -0.26 -9.42
C ASP A 135 14.77 -0.92 -9.86
N TYR A 136 14.79 -1.94 -10.72
CA TYR A 136 13.55 -2.62 -11.16
C TYR A 136 12.90 -3.45 -10.05
N GLU A 137 13.68 -3.99 -9.10
CA GLU A 137 13.13 -4.66 -7.92
C GLU A 137 12.44 -3.63 -7.01
N ILE A 138 13.08 -2.49 -6.80
CA ILE A 138 12.52 -1.36 -6.05
C ILE A 138 11.26 -0.82 -6.73
N ALA A 139 11.27 -0.66 -8.05
CA ALA A 139 10.10 -0.20 -8.81
C ALA A 139 8.88 -1.10 -8.61
N GLY A 140 9.06 -2.42 -8.49
CA GLY A 140 7.97 -3.34 -8.18
C GLY A 140 7.35 -3.10 -6.80
N PHE A 141 8.16 -2.73 -5.79
CA PHE A 141 7.63 -2.33 -4.49
C PHE A 141 6.71 -1.12 -4.59
N PHE A 142 7.19 -0.04 -5.23
CA PHE A 142 6.43 1.20 -5.44
C PHE A 142 5.14 0.94 -6.22
N LEU A 143 5.22 0.17 -7.30
CA LEU A 143 4.04 -0.16 -8.08
C LEU A 143 2.97 -0.85 -7.22
N GLY A 144 3.37 -1.76 -6.34
CA GLY A 144 2.41 -2.45 -5.47
C GLY A 144 1.93 -1.63 -4.29
N PHE A 145 2.71 -0.63 -3.86
CA PHE A 145 2.32 0.31 -2.82
C PHE A 145 1.28 1.30 -3.35
N GLU A 146 1.59 1.99 -4.44
CA GLU A 146 0.78 3.08 -5.00
C GLU A 146 -0.49 2.58 -5.69
N LEU A 147 -0.42 1.47 -6.43
CA LEU A 147 -1.57 1.01 -7.24
C LEU A 147 -2.81 0.65 -6.39
N LEU A 148 -2.61 0.33 -5.12
CA LEU A 148 -3.69 0.02 -4.17
C LEU A 148 -3.95 1.14 -3.16
N ALA A 149 -3.18 2.23 -3.18
CA ALA A 149 -3.27 3.29 -2.19
C ALA A 149 -4.69 3.85 -2.09
N GLU A 150 -5.30 4.24 -3.21
CA GLU A 150 -6.68 4.77 -3.23
C GLU A 150 -7.71 3.79 -2.62
N HIS A 151 -7.58 2.49 -2.91
CA HIS A 151 -8.47 1.47 -2.35
C HIS A 151 -8.27 1.35 -0.84
N ASN A 152 -7.02 1.31 -0.38
CA ASN A 152 -6.68 1.21 1.03
C ASN A 152 -7.19 2.43 1.80
N ILE A 153 -6.97 3.63 1.29
CA ILE A 153 -7.38 4.89 1.94
C ILE A 153 -8.90 5.01 1.98
N SER A 154 -9.57 4.63 0.88
CA SER A 154 -11.04 4.55 0.86
C SER A 154 -11.55 3.57 1.92
N HIS A 155 -10.92 2.40 2.06
CA HIS A 155 -11.33 1.42 3.05
C HIS A 155 -11.11 1.88 4.49
N VAL A 156 -9.99 2.56 4.77
CA VAL A 156 -9.77 3.22 6.07
C VAL A 156 -10.89 4.21 6.33
N PHE A 157 -11.17 5.10 5.37
CA PHE A 157 -12.22 6.11 5.49
C PHE A 157 -13.58 5.50 5.85
N GLU A 158 -13.98 4.40 5.20
CA GLU A 158 -15.23 3.70 5.52
C GLU A 158 -15.22 3.06 6.92
N CYS A 159 -14.08 2.50 7.35
CA CYS A 159 -13.95 1.85 8.66
C CYS A 159 -14.03 2.83 9.85
N LEU A 160 -13.79 4.13 9.64
CA LEU A 160 -13.72 5.09 10.75
C LEU A 160 -15.08 5.36 11.41
N GLN A 161 -16.19 5.14 10.70
CA GLN A 161 -17.56 5.27 11.22
C GLN A 161 -17.76 6.49 12.15
N PRO A 162 -17.55 7.72 11.65
CA PRO A 162 -17.44 8.91 12.50
C PRO A 162 -18.70 9.18 13.32
N ASP A 163 -18.53 9.48 14.60
CA ASP A 163 -19.62 9.82 15.53
C ASP A 163 -19.76 11.35 15.75
N GLN A 164 -18.64 12.08 15.67
CA GLN A 164 -18.56 13.53 15.95
C GLN A 164 -18.59 14.42 14.71
N CYS A 165 -18.58 13.85 13.50
CA CYS A 165 -18.74 14.63 12.27
C CYS A 165 -19.51 13.85 11.20
N SER A 166 -20.03 14.59 10.22
CA SER A 166 -20.58 13.96 9.03
C SER A 166 -19.47 13.33 8.18
N ARG A 167 -19.84 12.31 7.41
CA ARG A 167 -18.97 11.68 6.41
C ARG A 167 -18.32 12.71 5.47
N GLU A 168 -19.07 13.72 5.05
CA GLU A 168 -18.55 14.78 4.19
C GLU A 168 -17.51 15.64 4.92
N GLU A 169 -17.75 16.05 6.15
CA GLU A 169 -16.75 16.79 6.93
C GLU A 169 -15.46 16.02 7.12
N LEU A 170 -15.53 14.70 7.36
CA LEU A 170 -14.33 13.85 7.46
C LEU A 170 -13.58 13.82 6.12
N ARG A 171 -14.30 13.68 5.00
CA ARG A 171 -13.72 13.66 3.65
C ARG A 171 -13.00 14.98 3.32
N GLN A 172 -13.45 16.09 3.90
CA GLN A 172 -12.86 17.42 3.73
C GLN A 172 -11.65 17.70 4.64
N THR A 173 -11.23 16.74 5.48
CA THR A 173 -9.97 16.89 6.25
C THR A 173 -8.76 16.84 5.31
N ALA A 174 -7.68 17.53 5.68
CA ALA A 174 -6.49 17.67 4.84
C ALA A 174 -5.93 16.31 4.39
N TYR A 175 -5.85 15.34 5.31
CA TYR A 175 -5.38 13.99 5.02
C TYR A 175 -6.16 13.34 3.87
N PHE A 176 -7.50 13.25 3.97
CA PHE A 176 -8.31 12.59 2.96
C PHE A 176 -8.39 13.38 1.65
N GLN A 177 -8.43 14.72 1.71
CA GLN A 177 -8.41 15.55 0.51
C GLN A 177 -7.13 15.35 -0.30
N GLU A 178 -5.98 15.35 0.36
CA GLU A 178 -4.69 15.19 -0.30
C GLU A 178 -4.62 13.84 -1.02
N HIS A 179 -4.93 12.76 -0.32
CA HIS A 179 -4.91 11.43 -0.90
C HIS A 179 -5.94 11.26 -2.04
N PHE A 180 -7.18 11.74 -1.90
CA PHE A 180 -8.14 11.62 -3.01
C PHE A 180 -7.82 12.50 -4.23
N GLN A 181 -6.90 13.46 -4.11
CA GLN A 181 -6.49 14.33 -5.21
C GLN A 181 -5.15 13.94 -5.84
N VAL A 182 -4.18 13.50 -5.03
CA VAL A 182 -2.77 13.35 -5.43
C VAL A 182 -2.43 11.93 -5.86
N GLU A 183 -3.13 10.93 -5.35
CA GLU A 183 -2.85 9.50 -5.62
C GLU A 183 -2.71 9.13 -7.11
N PRO A 184 -3.52 9.67 -8.05
CA PRO A 184 -3.31 9.39 -9.47
C PRO A 184 -1.92 9.77 -10.00
N GLU A 185 -1.30 10.81 -9.45
CA GLU A 185 0.06 11.21 -9.84
C GLU A 185 1.11 10.30 -9.20
N HIS A 186 0.90 9.82 -7.97
CA HIS A 186 1.77 8.83 -7.34
C HIS A 186 1.80 7.52 -8.12
N ILE A 187 0.62 7.01 -8.50
CA ILE A 187 0.48 5.81 -9.35
C ILE A 187 1.24 5.99 -10.67
N LYS A 188 1.09 7.15 -11.31
CA LYS A 188 1.79 7.45 -12.57
C LYS A 188 3.31 7.50 -12.40
N ARG A 189 3.82 8.04 -11.28
CA ARG A 189 5.25 8.01 -10.96
C ARG A 189 5.74 6.57 -10.77
N ALA A 190 4.99 5.73 -10.05
CA ALA A 190 5.34 4.32 -9.85
C ALA A 190 5.39 3.53 -11.17
N ILE A 191 4.40 3.71 -12.06
CA ILE A 191 4.40 3.13 -13.41
C ILE A 191 5.63 3.62 -14.20
N THR A 192 5.89 4.92 -14.17
CA THR A 192 7.04 5.53 -14.86
C THR A 192 8.37 4.98 -14.34
N MET A 193 8.50 4.75 -13.03
CA MET A 193 9.67 4.11 -12.43
C MET A 193 9.85 2.68 -12.95
N GLY A 194 8.77 1.89 -13.04
CA GLY A 194 8.82 0.56 -13.65
C GLY A 194 9.33 0.59 -15.08
N MET A 195 8.79 1.50 -15.90
CA MET A 195 9.20 1.70 -17.29
C MET A 195 10.66 2.15 -17.43
N ASN A 196 11.14 3.03 -16.55
CA ASN A 196 12.52 3.52 -16.57
C ASN A 196 13.54 2.47 -16.12
N SER A 197 13.11 1.46 -15.37
CA SER A 197 13.99 0.48 -14.73
C SER A 197 14.08 -0.84 -15.50
N CYS A 198 13.17 -1.09 -16.44
CA CYS A 198 13.07 -2.35 -17.17
C CYS A 198 13.34 -2.18 -18.67
N SER A 199 14.38 -2.84 -19.19
CA SER A 199 14.73 -2.89 -20.62
C SER A 199 14.54 -4.26 -21.27
N ASP A 200 14.39 -5.31 -20.46
CA ASP A 200 14.29 -6.69 -20.93
C ASP A 200 13.35 -7.53 -20.05
N GLU A 201 13.07 -8.75 -20.51
CA GLU A 201 12.13 -9.68 -19.86
C GLU A 201 12.57 -10.10 -18.45
N HIS A 202 13.88 -10.24 -18.21
CA HIS A 202 14.38 -10.63 -16.89
C HIS A 202 14.09 -9.53 -15.86
N GLN A 203 14.33 -8.28 -16.22
CA GLN A 203 14.06 -7.12 -15.37
C GLN A 203 12.57 -6.95 -15.11
N ILE A 204 11.73 -7.07 -16.15
CA ILE A 204 10.26 -7.04 -16.01
C ILE A 204 9.79 -8.13 -15.05
N LYS A 205 10.28 -9.37 -15.22
CA LYS A 205 9.91 -10.48 -14.34
C LYS A 205 10.30 -10.20 -12.89
N SER A 206 11.51 -9.68 -12.66
CA SER A 206 11.99 -9.36 -11.31
C SER A 206 11.19 -8.22 -10.65
N MET A 207 10.78 -7.21 -11.43
CA MET A 207 9.87 -6.16 -10.97
C MET A 207 8.50 -6.75 -10.61
N LEU A 208 7.96 -7.66 -11.43
CA LEU A 208 6.68 -8.30 -11.15
C LEU A 208 6.75 -9.20 -9.90
N ASP A 209 7.88 -9.87 -9.65
CA ASP A 209 8.08 -10.69 -8.46
C ASP A 209 8.04 -9.83 -7.17
N THR A 210 8.62 -8.63 -7.17
CA THR A 210 8.54 -7.71 -6.03
C THR A 210 7.18 -7.03 -5.92
N PHE A 211 6.54 -6.72 -7.06
CA PHE A 211 5.14 -6.27 -7.08
C PHE A 211 4.19 -7.29 -6.44
N HIS A 212 4.31 -8.58 -6.77
CA HIS A 212 3.57 -9.65 -6.11
C HIS A 212 3.79 -9.67 -4.60
N HIS A 213 5.01 -9.41 -4.15
CA HIS A 213 5.34 -9.34 -2.73
C HIS A 213 4.60 -8.18 -2.04
N SER A 214 4.50 -7.01 -2.68
CA SER A 214 3.69 -5.89 -2.17
C SER A 214 2.20 -6.22 -2.10
N ILE A 215 1.65 -6.98 -3.06
CA ILE A 215 0.25 -7.41 -3.00
C ILE A 215 0.05 -8.40 -1.83
N ALA A 216 0.98 -9.32 -1.62
CA ALA A 216 0.94 -10.22 -0.48
C ALA A 216 1.06 -9.46 0.86
N PHE A 217 1.89 -8.43 0.91
CA PHE A 217 1.98 -7.51 2.05
C PHE A 217 0.61 -6.88 2.37
N TRP A 218 -0.08 -6.30 1.38
CA TRP A 218 -1.38 -5.66 1.60
C TRP A 218 -2.44 -6.65 2.10
N ASN A 219 -2.48 -7.86 1.52
CA ASN A 219 -3.37 -8.91 2.01
C ASN A 219 -3.06 -9.27 3.46
N ARG A 220 -1.78 -9.37 3.82
CA ARG A 220 -1.37 -9.71 5.19
C ARG A 220 -1.63 -8.56 6.17
N PHE A 221 -1.44 -7.33 5.75
CA PHE A 221 -1.77 -6.14 6.54
C PHE A 221 -3.25 -6.17 6.92
N TRP A 222 -4.15 -6.29 5.93
CA TRP A 222 -5.58 -6.32 6.19
C TRP A 222 -6.05 -7.58 6.93
N GLN A 223 -5.38 -8.73 6.75
CA GLN A 223 -5.60 -9.92 7.58
C GLN A 223 -5.44 -9.63 9.06
N VAL A 224 -4.35 -8.94 9.43
CA VAL A 224 -4.06 -8.64 10.82
C VAL A 224 -5.01 -7.56 11.34
N VAL A 225 -5.31 -6.53 10.54
CA VAL A 225 -6.27 -5.48 10.92
C VAL A 225 -7.66 -6.07 11.21
N HIS A 226 -8.15 -6.98 10.37
CA HIS A 226 -9.50 -7.56 10.48
C HIS A 226 -9.54 -8.90 11.21
N GLN A 227 -8.46 -9.31 11.88
CA GLN A 227 -8.30 -10.65 12.45
C GLN A 227 -9.50 -11.09 13.31
N ASP A 228 -9.96 -10.22 14.21
CA ASP A 228 -11.07 -10.49 15.14
C ASP A 228 -12.37 -10.87 14.39
N VAL A 229 -12.62 -10.24 13.24
CA VAL A 229 -13.80 -10.48 12.41
C VAL A 229 -13.64 -11.75 11.58
N LEU A 230 -12.47 -11.95 11.00
CA LEU A 230 -12.20 -13.07 10.10
C LEU A 230 -12.18 -14.41 10.83
N GLU A 231 -11.61 -14.45 12.04
CA GLU A 231 -11.58 -15.64 12.89
C GLU A 231 -12.97 -16.00 13.43
N SER A 232 -13.77 -14.99 13.81
CA SER A 232 -15.12 -15.19 14.36
C SER A 232 -16.12 -15.70 13.34
N ASN A 233 -15.97 -15.32 12.07
CA ASN A 233 -16.95 -15.59 11.02
C ASN A 233 -16.56 -16.72 10.04
N SER A 234 -15.46 -17.45 10.30
CA SER A 234 -14.92 -18.43 9.34
C SER A 234 -14.66 -17.85 7.94
N PHE A 235 -14.43 -16.54 7.82
CA PHE A 235 -14.08 -15.91 6.54
C PHE A 235 -12.64 -16.34 6.20
N GLN A 236 -12.51 -17.32 5.31
CA GLN A 236 -11.22 -17.61 4.70
C GLN A 236 -10.97 -16.56 3.61
N LEU A 237 -10.06 -15.63 3.90
CA LEU A 237 -9.44 -14.87 2.82
C LEU A 237 -8.83 -15.88 1.84
N LYS A 238 -9.14 -15.72 0.55
CA LYS A 238 -8.61 -16.60 -0.49
C LYS A 238 -7.11 -16.73 -0.27
N PRO A 239 -6.55 -17.96 -0.20
CA PRO A 239 -5.13 -18.14 -0.02
C PRO A 239 -4.42 -17.32 -1.10
N THR A 240 -3.59 -16.38 -0.66
CA THR A 240 -2.70 -15.66 -1.57
C THR A 240 -1.91 -16.74 -2.27
N VAL A 241 -1.99 -16.82 -3.60
CA VAL A 241 -1.18 -17.75 -4.38
C VAL A 241 0.26 -17.30 -4.22
N THR A 242 0.92 -17.73 -3.14
CA THR A 242 2.37 -17.77 -3.07
C THR A 242 2.74 -18.80 -4.12
N ARG A 243 3.02 -18.35 -5.34
CA ARG A 243 3.70 -19.19 -6.32
C ARG A 243 4.99 -19.63 -5.62
N SER A 244 5.01 -20.88 -5.17
CA SER A 244 6.27 -21.56 -4.92
C SER A 244 7.10 -21.41 -6.20
N ARG A 245 8.40 -21.21 -6.05
CA ARG A 245 9.36 -21.11 -7.14
C ARG A 245 9.38 -22.42 -7.95
N GLU A 246 8.36 -22.69 -8.74
CA GLU A 246 8.45 -23.68 -9.80
C GLU A 246 9.01 -22.99 -11.03
N SER A 247 10.21 -23.43 -11.40
CA SER A 247 10.93 -23.01 -12.58
C SER A 247 10.06 -23.22 -13.82
N VAL A 248 9.52 -22.13 -14.35
CA VAL A 248 9.11 -22.05 -15.77
C VAL A 248 10.40 -21.98 -16.60
N LEU A 249 11.11 -23.10 -16.64
CA LEU A 249 12.17 -23.42 -17.59
C LEU A 249 12.07 -24.94 -17.82
N ALA A 250 11.08 -25.34 -18.62
CA ALA A 250 11.14 -26.52 -19.45
C ALA A 250 9.83 -26.63 -20.24
N THR A 251 9.84 -26.16 -21.48
CA THR A 251 9.44 -26.96 -22.65
C THR A 251 9.82 -26.21 -23.91
N THR A 252 10.89 -26.72 -24.55
CA THR A 252 11.16 -26.80 -26.00
C THR A 252 10.79 -25.64 -26.91
#